data_AF-A0A3C0X0N0-F1
#
_entry.id   AF-A0A3C0X0N0-F1
#
_cell.length_a   1.000
_cell.length_b   1.000
_cell.length_c   1.000
_cell.angle_alpha   90.00
_cell.angle_beta   90.00
_cell.angle_gamma   90.00
#
_symmetry.space_group_name_H-M   'P 1'
#
loop_
_entity.id
_entity.type
_entity.pdbx_description
1 polymer ?
#
loop_
_entity_poly.entity_id
_entity_poly.type
_entity_poly.pdbx_seq_one_letter_code
_entity_poly.pdbx_strand_id
1 'polypeptide(L)'
;REMGLPEREDAPVIGIVTRLVKHKGLDLVKCVFEELLKADLQFVILGSGEWEFETFFHGMAEAHRDKVGLKLGFNPQLAHKIYAGADMFLMPSQSEPCGLAQMVALRYGTVPIVRETGGLNDTISDSGDGIGNGFTFKNYNAHEMENAVWRAVGGYGDKNGWDILRKRDMECDNSWGVSANAYIKLYKEIIGK
;
A
#
# COMPACT_ATOMS: atom_id res chain seq x y z
N ARG A 1 8.03 -11.79 12.59
CA ARG A 1 8.95 -11.78 13.77
C ARG A 1 9.24 -10.41 14.38
N GLU A 2 9.87 -9.45 13.68
CA GLU A 2 10.29 -8.14 14.27
C GLU A 2 9.12 -7.29 14.80
N MET A 3 7.93 -7.44 14.21
CA MET A 3 6.71 -6.75 14.61
C MET A 3 5.92 -7.46 15.72
N GLY A 4 6.44 -8.54 16.30
CA GLY A 4 5.78 -9.28 17.39
C GLY A 4 4.59 -10.14 16.98
N LEU A 5 4.30 -10.25 15.68
CA LEU A 5 3.20 -11.05 15.14
C LEU A 5 3.56 -12.54 15.00
N PRO A 6 2.57 -13.46 15.13
CA PRO A 6 2.75 -14.87 14.84
C PRO A 6 3.08 -15.08 13.36
N GLU A 7 3.94 -16.05 13.08
CA GLU A 7 4.35 -16.41 11.72
C GLU A 7 3.30 -17.36 11.12
N ARG A 8 2.62 -16.89 10.07
CA ARG A 8 1.48 -17.56 9.46
C ARG A 8 1.58 -17.44 7.94
N GLU A 9 1.66 -18.58 7.25
CA GLU A 9 1.75 -18.62 5.78
C GLU A 9 0.37 -18.50 5.09
N ASP A 10 -0.70 -18.74 5.85
CA ASP A 10 -2.08 -18.76 5.40
C ASP A 10 -2.77 -17.39 5.47
N ALA A 11 -2.27 -16.48 6.31
CA ALA A 11 -2.85 -15.16 6.54
C ALA A 11 -2.05 -14.07 5.81
N PRO A 12 -2.66 -13.27 4.91
CA PRO A 12 -1.97 -12.18 4.24
C PRO A 12 -1.55 -11.07 5.23
N VAL A 13 -0.40 -10.47 4.94
CA VAL A 13 0.13 -9.31 5.66
C VAL A 13 -0.07 -8.04 4.83
N ILE A 14 -0.78 -7.07 5.41
CA ILE A 14 -0.97 -5.73 4.85
C ILE A 14 -0.02 -4.75 5.54
N GLY A 15 0.91 -4.19 4.77
CA GLY A 15 1.85 -3.16 5.20
C GLY A 15 1.29 -1.75 5.04
N ILE A 16 1.55 -0.89 6.04
CA ILE A 16 1.30 0.55 5.98
C ILE A 16 2.58 1.27 6.45
N VAL A 17 3.22 2.00 5.54
CA VAL A 17 4.38 2.86 5.86
C VAL A 17 4.09 4.28 5.41
N THR A 18 3.75 5.15 6.37
CA THR A 18 3.36 6.54 6.06
C THR A 18 3.49 7.47 7.26
N ARG A 19 3.43 8.78 7.01
CA ARG A 19 3.08 9.73 8.07
C ARG A 19 1.66 9.45 8.54
N LEU A 20 1.43 9.46 9.84
CA LEU A 20 0.13 9.17 10.45
C LEU A 20 -0.73 10.43 10.52
N VAL A 21 -1.28 10.84 9.37
CA VAL A 21 -1.95 12.13 9.18
C VAL A 21 -3.16 11.96 8.26
N LYS A 22 -4.17 12.82 8.41
CA LYS A 22 -5.47 12.64 7.73
C LYS A 22 -5.35 12.56 6.21
N HIS A 23 -4.50 13.39 5.59
CA HIS A 23 -4.34 13.42 4.13
C HIS A 23 -3.82 12.10 3.53
N LYS A 24 -3.32 11.18 4.35
CA LYS A 24 -2.90 9.82 3.95
C LYS A 24 -4.03 8.79 4.01
N GLY A 25 -5.28 9.22 4.21
CA GLY A 25 -6.45 8.34 4.15
C GLY A 25 -6.67 7.51 5.41
N LEU A 26 -5.98 7.84 6.52
CA LEU A 26 -6.03 7.02 7.72
C LEU A 26 -7.35 7.15 8.49
N ASP A 27 -8.14 8.19 8.20
CA ASP A 27 -9.53 8.29 8.63
C ASP A 27 -10.42 7.23 7.95
N LEU A 28 -10.14 6.89 6.69
CA LEU A 28 -10.79 5.77 6.01
C LEU A 28 -10.41 4.44 6.67
N VAL A 29 -9.12 4.23 6.90
CA VAL A 29 -8.60 3.01 7.58
C VAL A 29 -9.26 2.86 8.94
N LYS A 30 -9.22 3.91 9.77
CA LYS A 30 -9.82 3.94 11.09
C LYS A 30 -11.31 3.58 11.08
N CYS A 31 -12.06 4.00 10.06
CA CYS A 31 -13.50 3.76 9.97
C CYS A 31 -13.88 2.28 9.83
N VAL A 32 -13.04 1.46 9.20
CA VAL A 32 -13.33 0.05 8.89
C VAL A 32 -12.30 -0.93 9.47
N PHE A 33 -11.31 -0.46 10.23
CA PHE A 33 -10.19 -1.30 10.68
C PHE A 33 -10.62 -2.52 11.49
N GLU A 34 -11.55 -2.34 12.43
CA GLU A 34 -12.06 -3.45 13.25
C GLU A 34 -12.82 -4.49 12.40
N GLU A 35 -13.54 -4.04 11.37
CA GLU A 35 -14.21 -4.94 10.42
C GLU A 35 -13.18 -5.75 9.62
N LEU A 36 -12.11 -5.11 9.13
CA LEU A 36 -11.00 -5.79 8.45
C LEU A 36 -10.34 -6.84 9.37
N LEU A 37 -10.19 -6.54 10.66
CA LEU A 37 -9.59 -7.44 11.65
C LEU A 37 -10.46 -8.66 12.00
N LYS A 38 -11.74 -8.69 11.60
CA LYS A 38 -12.57 -9.90 11.72
C LYS A 38 -12.10 -11.01 10.79
N ALA A 39 -11.49 -10.65 9.66
CA ALA A 39 -10.88 -11.62 8.75
C ALA A 39 -9.51 -12.09 9.26
N ASP A 40 -9.01 -13.13 8.61
CA ASP A 40 -7.77 -13.78 8.98
C ASP A 40 -6.57 -13.17 8.25
N LEU A 41 -6.23 -11.94 8.65
CA LEU A 41 -5.15 -11.14 8.08
C LEU A 41 -4.37 -10.43 9.17
N GLN A 42 -3.19 -9.92 8.82
CA GLN A 42 -2.32 -9.16 9.70
C GLN A 42 -2.03 -7.78 9.13
N PHE A 43 -1.91 -6.78 10.00
CA PHE A 43 -1.44 -5.44 9.68
C PHE A 43 -0.07 -5.18 10.30
N VAL A 44 0.81 -4.58 9.51
CA VAL A 44 2.11 -4.07 9.97
C VAL A 44 2.18 -2.59 9.64
N ILE A 45 2.26 -1.76 10.67
CA ILE A 45 2.18 -0.30 10.55
C ILE A 45 3.47 0.33 11.07
N LEU A 46 4.07 1.18 10.26
CA LEU A 46 5.21 2.02 10.62
C LEU A 46 4.92 3.48 10.26
N GLY A 47 4.98 4.37 11.25
CA GLY A 47 4.77 5.79 11.02
C GLY A 47 4.71 6.61 12.30
N SER A 48 4.66 7.93 12.14
CA SER A 48 4.33 8.88 13.20
C SER A 48 3.60 10.09 12.61
N GLY A 49 2.89 10.84 13.44
CA GLY A 49 2.12 12.00 12.99
C GLY A 49 1.16 12.55 14.04
N GLU A 50 -0.09 12.70 13.65
CA GLU A 50 -1.15 13.24 14.48
C GLU A 50 -1.53 12.25 15.59
N TRP A 51 -1.69 12.79 16.80
CA TRP A 51 -1.97 12.02 18.02
C TRP A 51 -3.21 11.14 17.91
N GLU A 52 -4.23 11.57 17.15
CA GLU A 52 -5.45 10.79 16.92
C GLU A 52 -5.14 9.43 16.28
N PHE A 53 -4.30 9.39 15.24
CA PHE A 53 -3.98 8.16 14.52
C PHE A 53 -2.97 7.31 15.29
N GLU A 54 -1.98 7.93 15.94
CA GLU A 54 -1.06 7.21 16.81
C GLU A 54 -1.78 6.49 17.95
N THR A 55 -2.70 7.19 18.63
CA THR A 55 -3.51 6.63 19.72
C THR A 55 -4.41 5.51 19.22
N PHE A 56 -5.07 5.71 18.07
CA PHE A 56 -5.92 4.70 17.47
C PHE A 56 -5.15 3.40 17.16
N PHE A 57 -4.05 3.49 16.40
CA PHE A 57 -3.30 2.30 16.03
C PHE A 57 -2.61 1.65 17.24
N HIS A 58 -2.21 2.44 18.25
CA HIS A 58 -1.68 1.89 19.50
C HIS A 58 -2.74 1.05 20.21
N GLY A 59 -3.96 1.57 20.37
CA GLY A 59 -5.07 0.82 20.97
C GLY A 59 -5.40 -0.46 20.19
N MET A 60 -5.40 -0.41 18.85
CA MET A 60 -5.61 -1.59 18.02
C MET A 60 -4.49 -2.63 18.16
N ALA A 61 -3.23 -2.20 18.25
CA ALA A 61 -2.08 -3.07 18.48
C ALA A 61 -2.14 -3.74 19.86
N GLU A 62 -2.60 -3.03 20.89
CA GLU A 62 -2.77 -3.60 22.23
C GLU A 62 -3.92 -4.60 22.32
N ALA A 63 -5.04 -4.32 21.64
CA ALA A 63 -6.23 -5.16 21.62
C ALA A 63 -6.08 -6.41 20.74
N HIS A 64 -5.31 -6.32 19.65
CA HIS A 64 -5.16 -7.38 18.64
C HIS A 64 -3.68 -7.73 18.39
N ARG A 65 -2.97 -8.14 19.45
CA ARG A 65 -1.52 -8.39 19.43
C ARG A 65 -1.06 -9.47 18.45
N ASP A 66 -1.97 -10.34 18.03
CA ASP A 66 -1.75 -11.42 17.06
C ASP A 66 -2.00 -10.99 15.60
N LYS A 67 -2.64 -9.83 15.39
CA LYS A 67 -2.98 -9.31 14.07
C LYS A 67 -2.38 -7.94 13.76
N VAL A 68 -2.06 -7.11 14.75
CA VAL A 68 -1.62 -5.72 14.53
C VAL A 68 -0.25 -5.49 15.13
N GLY A 69 0.75 -5.34 14.26
CA GLY A 69 2.09 -4.90 14.63
C GLY A 69 2.22 -3.40 14.37
N LEU A 70 2.60 -2.64 15.40
CA LEU A 70 2.81 -1.20 15.29
C LEU A 70 4.23 -0.79 15.69
N LYS A 71 4.86 0.06 14.87
CA LYS A 71 6.05 0.80 15.25
C LYS A 71 5.83 2.29 15.02
N LEU A 72 5.81 3.06 16.11
CA LEU A 72 5.77 4.52 16.02
C LEU A 72 7.16 5.09 15.71
N GLY A 73 7.19 6.10 14.84
CA GLY A 73 8.38 6.86 14.45
C GLY A 73 8.85 6.60 13.02
N PHE A 74 10.10 6.99 12.75
CA PHE A 74 10.75 6.85 11.45
C PHE A 74 11.87 5.81 11.53
N ASN A 75 11.76 4.73 10.75
CA ASN A 75 12.76 3.67 10.70
C ASN A 75 12.92 3.15 9.25
N PRO A 76 13.91 3.63 8.49
CA PRO A 76 14.13 3.21 7.11
C PRO A 76 14.38 1.71 6.96
N GLN A 77 15.15 1.11 7.87
CA GLN A 77 15.49 -0.31 7.80
C GLN A 77 14.24 -1.17 7.99
N LEU A 78 13.35 -0.78 8.90
CA LEU A 78 12.07 -1.46 9.07
C LEU A 78 11.14 -1.21 7.88
N ALA A 79 11.10 0.00 7.32
CA ALA A 79 10.32 0.29 6.13
C ALA A 79 10.68 -0.67 4.98
N HIS A 80 11.97 -0.85 4.70
CA HIS A 80 12.45 -1.81 3.70
C HIS A 80 12.03 -3.25 3.99
N LYS A 81 12.06 -3.68 5.26
CA LYS A 81 11.59 -5.01 5.66
C LYS A 81 10.07 -5.17 5.48
N ILE A 82 9.29 -4.11 5.73
CA ILE A 82 7.85 -4.12 5.50
C ILE A 82 7.57 -4.25 4.00
N TYR A 83 8.24 -3.46 3.15
CA TYR A 83 8.13 -3.62 1.70
C TYR A 83 8.58 -5.01 1.23
N ALA A 84 9.54 -5.67 1.87
CA ALA A 84 9.98 -7.00 1.46
C ALA A 84 9.14 -8.15 2.01
N GLY A 85 8.41 -7.92 3.09
CA GLY A 85 7.74 -8.98 3.86
C GLY A 85 6.23 -8.91 3.88
N ALA A 86 5.62 -7.80 3.44
CA ALA A 86 4.17 -7.70 3.29
C ALA A 86 3.72 -8.25 1.93
N ASP A 87 2.53 -8.84 1.90
CA ASP A 87 1.90 -9.28 0.66
C ASP A 87 1.23 -8.11 -0.08
N MET A 88 0.68 -7.17 0.70
CA MET A 88 -0.06 -6.01 0.19
C MET A 88 0.40 -4.71 0.85
N PHE A 89 0.30 -3.60 0.14
CA PHE A 89 0.67 -2.27 0.63
C PHE A 89 -0.49 -1.29 0.52
N LEU A 90 -1.04 -0.86 1.66
CA LEU A 90 -2.23 0.00 1.67
C LEU A 90 -1.86 1.49 1.69
N MET A 91 -2.26 2.22 0.65
CA MET A 91 -2.08 3.67 0.51
C MET A 91 -3.38 4.39 0.09
N PRO A 92 -4.28 4.69 1.04
CA PRO A 92 -5.61 5.23 0.76
C PRO A 92 -5.62 6.77 0.65
N SER A 93 -4.52 7.38 0.17
CA SER A 93 -4.28 8.83 0.20
C SER A 93 -5.46 9.67 -0.33
N GLN A 94 -5.75 10.78 0.35
CA GLN A 94 -6.72 11.78 -0.10
C GLN A 94 -6.22 12.55 -1.33
N SER A 95 -4.91 12.75 -1.42
CA SER A 95 -4.23 13.30 -2.58
C SER A 95 -2.79 12.82 -2.57
N GLU A 96 -2.25 12.52 -3.74
CA GLU A 96 -0.87 12.06 -3.90
C GLU A 96 -0.32 12.56 -5.25
N PRO A 97 0.47 13.65 -5.27
CA PRO A 97 0.97 14.21 -6.53
C PRO A 97 1.81 13.24 -7.36
N CYS A 98 2.51 12.33 -6.67
CA CYS A 98 3.32 11.28 -7.29
C CYS A 98 3.20 10.00 -6.46
N GLY A 99 3.67 10.06 -5.21
CA GLY A 99 3.79 8.90 -4.33
C GLY A 99 5.00 8.06 -4.74
N LEU A 100 5.94 7.84 -3.83
CA LEU A 100 7.09 6.95 -4.08
C LEU A 100 6.85 5.54 -3.53
N ALA A 101 6.02 5.43 -2.48
CA ALA A 101 5.86 4.21 -1.72
C ALA A 101 5.20 3.08 -2.52
N GLN A 102 4.26 3.39 -3.43
CA GLN A 102 3.67 2.39 -4.32
C GLN A 102 4.68 1.87 -5.35
N MET A 103 5.57 2.74 -5.88
CA MET A 103 6.63 2.30 -6.78
C MET A 103 7.68 1.43 -6.07
N VAL A 104 7.97 1.75 -4.80
CA VAL A 104 8.80 0.89 -3.95
C VAL A 104 8.09 -0.44 -3.70
N ALA A 105 6.81 -0.43 -3.34
CA ALA A 105 6.02 -1.65 -3.13
C ALA A 105 6.02 -2.57 -4.36
N LEU A 106 5.74 -2.02 -5.55
CA LEU A 106 5.85 -2.73 -6.83
C LEU A 106 7.23 -3.38 -7.01
N ARG A 107 8.30 -2.63 -6.72
CA ARG A 107 9.68 -3.14 -6.88
C ARG A 107 10.01 -4.31 -5.96
N TYR A 108 9.36 -4.39 -4.79
CA TYR A 108 9.52 -5.50 -3.85
C TYR A 108 8.51 -6.63 -4.08
N GLY A 109 7.54 -6.46 -4.99
CA GLY A 109 6.46 -7.42 -5.19
C GLY A 109 5.41 -7.41 -4.08
N THR A 110 5.28 -6.30 -3.35
CA THR A 110 4.16 -6.08 -2.44
C THR A 110 3.06 -5.35 -3.20
N VAL A 111 1.93 -6.03 -3.37
CA VAL A 111 0.85 -5.56 -4.25
C VAL A 111 0.18 -4.31 -3.67
N PRO A 112 0.18 -3.17 -4.38
CA PRO A 112 -0.37 -1.93 -3.85
C PRO A 112 -1.90 -1.92 -3.87
N ILE A 113 -2.50 -1.42 -2.79
CA ILE A 113 -3.94 -1.12 -2.68
C ILE A 113 -4.07 0.39 -2.51
N VAL A 114 -4.60 1.09 -3.52
CA VAL A 114 -4.51 2.55 -3.60
C VAL A 114 -5.83 3.20 -3.98
N ARG A 115 -5.95 4.50 -3.67
CA ARG A 115 -7.00 5.32 -4.27
C ARG A 115 -6.56 5.84 -5.64
N GLU A 116 -7.48 5.92 -6.59
CA GLU A 116 -7.30 6.54 -7.91
C GLU A 116 -7.15 8.07 -7.77
N THR A 117 -5.94 8.53 -7.40
CA THR A 117 -5.63 9.95 -7.26
C THR A 117 -4.18 10.27 -7.63
N GLY A 118 -3.98 11.33 -8.42
CA GLY A 118 -2.67 11.81 -8.84
C GLY A 118 -1.76 10.67 -9.34
N GLY A 119 -0.51 10.65 -8.88
CA GLY A 119 0.46 9.65 -9.35
C GLY A 119 0.15 8.21 -8.96
N LEU A 120 -0.75 7.96 -7.99
CA LEU A 120 -1.22 6.60 -7.72
C LEU A 120 -2.04 6.06 -8.90
N ASN A 121 -2.89 6.90 -9.49
CA ASN A 121 -3.70 6.53 -10.67
C ASN A 121 -2.84 6.41 -11.93
N ASP A 122 -1.73 7.13 -12.00
CA ASP A 122 -0.81 7.06 -13.14
C ASP A 122 0.08 5.82 -13.11
N THR A 123 0.29 5.22 -11.92
CA THR A 123 1.24 4.11 -11.72
C THR A 123 0.57 2.78 -11.41
N ILE A 124 -0.63 2.79 -10.82
CA ILE A 124 -1.37 1.60 -10.43
C ILE A 124 -2.65 1.48 -11.27
N SER A 125 -2.82 0.31 -11.88
CA SER A 125 -3.96 -0.11 -12.66
C SER A 125 -4.66 -1.26 -11.93
N ASP A 126 -6.00 -1.23 -11.90
CA ASP A 126 -6.77 -2.21 -11.16
C ASP A 126 -6.63 -3.62 -11.75
N SER A 127 -6.36 -4.60 -10.89
CA SER A 127 -6.20 -6.01 -11.26
C SER A 127 -7.45 -6.84 -10.93
N GLY A 128 -8.63 -6.23 -10.81
CA GLY A 128 -9.88 -6.96 -10.58
C GLY A 128 -10.23 -7.97 -11.67
N ASP A 129 -9.71 -7.77 -12.88
CA ASP A 129 -9.82 -8.67 -14.04
C ASP A 129 -8.57 -9.54 -14.26
N GLY A 130 -7.57 -9.43 -13.38
CA GLY A 130 -6.29 -10.13 -13.48
C GLY A 130 -5.24 -9.46 -14.38
N ILE A 131 -5.48 -8.26 -14.91
CA ILE A 131 -4.59 -7.59 -15.89
C ILE A 131 -3.75 -6.48 -15.26
N GLY A 132 -4.28 -5.75 -14.28
CA GLY A 132 -3.58 -4.65 -13.61
C GLY A 132 -2.38 -5.05 -12.74
N ASN A 133 -1.87 -4.11 -11.96
CA ASN A 133 -0.68 -4.23 -11.11
C ASN A 133 -0.94 -3.79 -9.65
N GLY A 134 -2.19 -3.90 -9.22
CA GLY A 134 -2.63 -3.52 -7.88
C GLY A 134 -4.15 -3.54 -7.77
N PHE A 135 -4.67 -3.09 -6.65
CA PHE A 135 -6.11 -2.96 -6.41
C PHE A 135 -6.44 -1.50 -6.15
N THR A 136 -7.43 -0.97 -6.88
CA THR A 136 -7.80 0.45 -6.77
C THR A 136 -9.21 0.65 -6.22
N PHE A 137 -9.45 1.87 -5.72
CA PHE A 137 -10.79 2.37 -5.45
C PHE A 137 -10.88 3.86 -5.81
N LYS A 138 -12.08 4.34 -6.14
CA LYS A 138 -12.26 5.65 -6.79
C LYS A 138 -12.50 6.77 -5.81
N ASN A 139 -13.55 6.63 -5.01
CA ASN A 139 -14.00 7.71 -4.15
C ASN A 139 -13.24 7.69 -2.83
N TYR A 140 -13.11 8.87 -2.21
CA TYR A 140 -12.57 8.96 -0.86
C TYR A 140 -13.62 8.47 0.15
N ASN A 141 -13.78 7.15 0.22
CA ASN A 141 -14.82 6.45 0.97
C ASN A 141 -14.25 5.19 1.61
N ALA A 142 -14.56 4.96 2.88
CA ALA A 142 -13.99 3.87 3.67
C ALA A 142 -14.44 2.49 3.18
N HIS A 143 -15.70 2.35 2.75
CA HIS A 143 -16.24 1.08 2.25
C HIS A 143 -15.76 0.75 0.84
N GLU A 144 -15.47 1.75 0.00
CA GLU A 144 -14.79 1.50 -1.27
C GLU A 144 -13.35 1.02 -1.07
N MET A 145 -12.62 1.64 -0.13
CA MET A 145 -11.29 1.17 0.27
C MET A 145 -11.36 -0.26 0.83
N GLU A 146 -12.31 -0.53 1.73
CA GLU A 146 -12.57 -1.86 2.29
C GLU A 146 -12.82 -2.90 1.20
N ASN A 147 -13.68 -2.58 0.22
CA ASN A 147 -13.93 -3.47 -0.92
C ASN A 147 -12.66 -3.74 -1.74
N ALA A 148 -11.79 -2.75 -1.95
CA ALA A 148 -10.51 -2.97 -2.62
C ALA A 148 -9.58 -3.89 -1.80
N VAL A 149 -9.57 -3.75 -0.46
CA VAL A 149 -8.87 -4.67 0.43
C VAL A 149 -9.43 -6.08 0.31
N TRP A 150 -10.75 -6.26 0.28
CA TRP A 150 -11.35 -7.59 0.12
C TRP A 150 -11.07 -8.23 -1.23
N ARG A 151 -11.04 -7.44 -2.32
CA ARG A 151 -10.62 -7.97 -3.63
C ARG A 151 -9.16 -8.42 -3.60
N ALA A 152 -8.27 -7.67 -2.96
CA ALA A 152 -6.87 -8.05 -2.80
C ALA A 152 -6.72 -9.34 -1.97
N VAL A 153 -7.39 -9.42 -0.81
CA VAL A 153 -7.41 -10.61 0.05
C VAL A 153 -8.01 -11.82 -0.68
N GLY A 154 -9.08 -11.63 -1.45
CA GLY A 154 -9.65 -12.69 -2.28
C GLY A 154 -8.67 -13.17 -3.36
N GLY A 155 -7.98 -12.24 -4.04
CA GLY A 155 -6.94 -12.55 -5.01
C GLY A 155 -5.76 -13.32 -4.40
N TYR A 156 -5.37 -13.00 -3.17
CA TYR A 156 -4.32 -13.71 -2.44
C TYR A 156 -4.63 -15.19 -2.17
N GLY A 157 -5.92 -15.54 -2.13
CA GLY A 157 -6.39 -16.92 -2.02
C GLY A 157 -6.03 -17.78 -3.24
N ASP A 158 -5.95 -17.18 -4.44
CA ASP A 158 -5.41 -17.83 -5.63
C ASP A 158 -3.91 -17.56 -5.76
N LYS A 159 -3.09 -18.42 -5.16
CA LYS A 159 -1.63 -18.27 -5.13
C LYS A 159 -1.00 -18.21 -6.54
N ASN A 160 -1.57 -18.92 -7.51
CA ASN A 160 -1.04 -18.91 -8.89
C ASN A 160 -1.31 -17.56 -9.55
N GLY A 161 -2.54 -17.06 -9.45
CA GLY A 161 -2.91 -15.73 -9.94
C GLY A 161 -2.11 -14.63 -9.23
N TRP A 162 -1.93 -14.75 -7.92
CA TRP A 162 -1.16 -13.81 -7.11
C TRP A 162 0.31 -13.75 -7.51
N ASP A 163 0.95 -14.90 -7.77
CA ASP A 163 2.34 -14.96 -8.22
C ASP A 163 2.54 -14.29 -9.60
N ILE A 164 1.55 -14.41 -10.49
CA ILE A 164 1.55 -13.72 -11.79
C ILE A 164 1.44 -12.21 -11.60
N LEU A 165 0.50 -11.77 -10.76
CA LEU A 165 0.34 -10.35 -10.40
C LEU A 165 1.62 -9.79 -9.79
N ARG A 166 2.17 -10.44 -8.76
CA ARG A 166 3.41 -10.04 -8.10
C ARG A 166 4.57 -9.90 -9.08
N LYS A 167 4.72 -10.84 -10.01
CA LYS A 167 5.79 -10.78 -11.01
C LYS A 167 5.61 -9.57 -11.94
N ARG A 168 4.38 -9.30 -12.38
CA ARG A 168 4.05 -8.14 -13.20
C ARG A 168 4.34 -6.83 -12.46
N ASP A 169 4.02 -6.75 -11.18
CA ASP A 169 4.32 -5.59 -10.33
C ASP A 169 5.83 -5.29 -10.32
N MET A 170 6.66 -6.32 -10.15
CA MET A 170 8.13 -6.19 -10.12
C MET A 170 8.74 -5.81 -11.47
N GLU A 171 8.04 -6.08 -12.58
CA GLU A 171 8.44 -5.76 -13.95
C GLU A 171 8.05 -4.33 -14.38
N CYS A 172 7.26 -3.60 -13.57
CA CYS A 172 6.89 -2.22 -13.86
C CYS A 172 8.12 -1.29 -13.95
N ASP A 173 8.29 -0.61 -15.09
CA ASP A 173 9.39 0.34 -15.30
C ASP A 173 9.04 1.74 -14.78
N ASN A 174 9.45 2.01 -13.54
CA ASN A 174 9.39 3.32 -12.91
C ASN A 174 10.77 4.01 -12.86
N SER A 175 11.65 3.72 -13.82
CA SER A 175 13.03 4.22 -13.81
C SER A 175 13.13 5.71 -14.12
N TRP A 176 14.19 6.34 -13.60
CA TRP A 176 14.55 7.71 -13.99
C TRP A 176 14.82 7.86 -15.48
N GLY A 177 15.14 6.77 -16.20
CA GLY A 177 15.33 6.81 -17.65
C GLY A 177 14.05 7.21 -18.40
N VAL A 178 12.90 6.68 -17.97
CA VAL A 178 11.58 7.04 -18.53
C VAL A 178 11.32 8.53 -18.33
N SER A 179 11.43 9.02 -17.09
CA SER A 179 11.20 10.42 -16.75
C SER A 179 12.19 11.36 -17.43
N ALA A 180 13.49 11.02 -17.45
CA ALA A 180 14.52 11.83 -18.08
C ALA A 180 14.28 12.00 -19.58
N ASN A 181 13.87 10.94 -20.28
CA ASN A 181 13.55 11.01 -21.70
C ASN A 181 12.33 11.90 -21.98
N ALA A 182 11.32 11.87 -21.12
CA ALA A 182 10.17 12.77 -21.22
C ALA A 182 10.61 14.25 -21.05
N TYR A 183 11.46 14.54 -20.07
CA TYR A 183 12.01 15.90 -19.89
C TYR A 183 12.90 16.32 -21.07
N ILE A 184 13.76 15.44 -21.59
CA ILE A 184 14.59 15.73 -22.76
C ILE A 184 13.71 16.09 -23.96
N LYS A 185 12.63 15.35 -24.19
CA LYS A 185 11.66 15.64 -25.26
C LYS A 185 11.03 17.03 -25.08
N LEU A 186 10.53 17.33 -23.88
CA LEU A 186 9.96 18.64 -23.56
C LEU A 186 10.97 19.78 -23.79
N TYR A 187 12.21 19.60 -23.34
CA TYR A 187 13.25 20.62 -23.51
C TYR A 187 13.61 20.83 -24.98
N LYS A 188 13.62 19.77 -25.80
CA LYS A 188 13.83 19.87 -27.26
C LYS A 188 12.69 20.65 -27.94
N GLU A 189 11.44 20.38 -27.57
CA GLU A 189 10.27 21.10 -28.08
C GLU A 189 10.36 22.61 -27.78
N ILE A 190 10.74 22.99 -26.55
CA ILE A 190 10.86 24.41 -26.15
C ILE A 190 11.95 25.14 -26.95
N ILE A 191 13.05 24.47 -27.29
CA ILE A 191 14.16 25.06 -28.07
C ILE A 191 14.04 24.86 -29.58
N GLY A 192 12.94 24.27 -30.07
CA GLY A 192 12.69 24.02 -31.48
C GLY A 192 13.63 23.00 -32.14
N LYS A 193 14.08 21.98 -31.40
CA LYS A 193 14.91 20.87 -31.89
C LYS A 193 14.17 19.54 -31.95
#